data_AF-A0A420EGM8-F1
#
_entry.id   AF-A0A420EGM8-F1
#
_cell.length_a   1.000
_cell.length_b   1.000
_cell.length_c   1.000
_cell.angle_alpha   90.00
_cell.angle_beta   90.00
_cell.angle_gamma   90.00
#
_symmetry.space_group_name_H-M   'P 1'
#
loop_
_entity.id
_entity.type
_entity.pdbx_description
1 polymer ?
#
loop_
_entity_poly.entity_id
_entity_poly.type
_entity_poly.pdbx_seq_one_letter_code
_entity_poly.pdbx_strand_id
1 'polypeptide(L)'
;MKRTLLYALPLVISFNTAAQVCTTQLVKAHWKPLLNASLNYSEELDKGPEAVTQKVYQAWLASADKAALEVASVIQADSIVSYSRTYSRKAAPFELNDETRPKVELSSDMDFNYYLKFSQGTEAPVLLTPAFNIETSKRIATVLGCTFDESTQQIQAQYLGTWATAWSAYTLGAKEAEAAELSKYLLAYSKEWDKFYYEARYQYPWEKMFTSYIYRDQLSSTTFAAPPNKQLFLLRPWAVLEYVDGAADGSQFKAALSLEWFGINLWQGCFGSNVACGASLISTYSDRAGLDDFGHGLMLHVSNKYSFGATFRDGETGIFVTADLLKAITDKKSEVKSWEKRVDEVFAKIKAP
;
A
#
# COMPACT_ATOMS: atom_id res chain seq x y z
N MET A 1 -57.02 3.65 68.67
CA MET A 1 -56.19 3.09 67.57
C MET A 1 -54.76 2.95 68.07
N LYS A 2 -54.30 1.71 68.34
CA LYS A 2 -52.92 1.40 68.76
C LYS A 2 -52.13 0.98 67.52
N ARG A 3 -50.99 1.64 67.24
CA ARG A 3 -50.03 1.24 66.19
C ARG A 3 -48.82 0.58 66.86
N THR A 4 -48.58 -0.67 66.49
CA THR A 4 -47.46 -1.50 66.93
C THR A 4 -46.30 -1.29 65.96
N LEU A 5 -45.16 -0.81 66.45
CA LEU A 5 -43.88 -0.81 65.71
C LEU A 5 -43.27 -2.22 65.79
N LEU A 6 -43.11 -2.89 64.64
CA LEU A 6 -42.24 -4.06 64.49
C LEU A 6 -40.85 -3.58 64.07
N TYR A 7 -39.84 -3.84 64.90
CA TYR A 7 -38.43 -3.73 64.55
C TYR A 7 -38.01 -4.99 63.80
N ALA A 8 -37.65 -4.87 62.52
CA ALA A 8 -37.00 -5.93 61.76
C ALA A 8 -35.48 -5.84 62.00
N LEU A 9 -34.89 -6.89 62.59
CA LEU A 9 -33.43 -7.05 62.65
C LEU A 9 -32.89 -7.35 61.23
N PRO A 10 -31.83 -6.67 60.77
CA PRO A 10 -31.14 -7.06 59.54
C PRO A 10 -30.39 -8.37 59.78
N LEU A 11 -30.78 -9.41 59.07
CA LEU A 11 -30.05 -10.68 59.00
C LEU A 11 -28.75 -10.42 58.20
N VAL A 12 -27.63 -10.21 58.90
CA VAL A 12 -26.32 -10.09 58.27
C VAL A 12 -25.88 -11.49 57.86
N ILE A 13 -26.13 -11.86 56.59
CA ILE A 13 -25.55 -13.05 55.99
C ILE A 13 -24.07 -12.73 55.74
N SER A 14 -23.21 -13.11 56.68
CA SER A 14 -21.76 -13.09 56.48
C SER A 14 -21.39 -14.17 55.48
N PHE A 15 -21.29 -13.80 54.20
CA PHE A 15 -20.64 -14.65 53.21
C PHE A 15 -19.18 -14.78 53.60
N ASN A 16 -18.82 -15.95 54.13
CA ASN A 16 -17.44 -16.34 54.37
C ASN A 16 -16.83 -16.59 52.98
N THR A 17 -16.41 -15.51 52.31
CA THR A 17 -15.69 -15.59 51.04
C THR A 17 -14.30 -16.13 51.36
N ALA A 18 -14.16 -17.46 51.38
CA ALA A 18 -12.86 -18.09 51.38
C ALA A 18 -12.04 -17.44 50.26
N ALA A 19 -10.91 -16.84 50.64
CA ALA A 19 -10.14 -16.04 49.72
C ALA A 19 -9.68 -16.94 48.56
N GLN A 20 -10.07 -16.57 47.33
CA GLN A 20 -9.84 -17.38 46.15
C GLN A 20 -8.36 -17.29 45.75
N VAL A 21 -7.72 -18.43 45.46
CA VAL A 21 -6.36 -18.47 44.91
C VAL A 21 -6.34 -17.83 43.52
N CYS A 22 -5.29 -17.08 43.19
CA CYS A 22 -5.16 -16.47 41.87
C CYS A 22 -5.07 -17.54 40.76
N THR A 23 -6.09 -17.61 39.89
CA THR A 23 -6.13 -18.57 38.77
C THR A 23 -6.02 -17.85 37.43
N THR A 24 -5.62 -18.58 36.39
CA THR A 24 -5.63 -18.08 35.01
C THR A 24 -7.02 -17.62 34.57
N GLN A 25 -8.09 -18.26 35.04
CA GLN A 25 -9.47 -17.89 34.74
C GLN A 25 -9.83 -16.53 35.32
N LEU A 26 -9.34 -16.22 36.53
CA LEU A 26 -9.55 -14.91 37.16
C LEU A 26 -8.84 -13.80 36.37
N VAL A 27 -7.60 -14.05 35.94
CA VAL A 27 -6.85 -13.12 35.08
C VAL A 27 -7.57 -12.88 33.74
N LYS A 28 -8.09 -13.93 33.11
CA LYS A 28 -8.87 -13.81 31.87
C LYS A 28 -10.18 -13.05 32.08
N ALA A 29 -10.87 -13.30 33.19
CA ALA A 29 -12.10 -12.59 33.53
C ALA A 29 -11.84 -11.09 33.75
N HIS A 30 -10.73 -10.76 34.41
CA HIS A 30 -10.29 -9.38 34.64
C HIS A 30 -10.09 -8.59 33.35
N TRP A 31 -9.41 -9.19 32.36
CA TRP A 31 -9.14 -8.54 31.06
C TRP A 31 -10.25 -8.70 30.02
N LYS A 32 -11.34 -9.39 30.34
CA LYS A 32 -12.47 -9.62 29.44
C LYS A 32 -13.06 -8.32 28.84
N PRO A 33 -13.23 -7.21 29.58
CA PRO A 33 -13.74 -5.96 29.00
C PRO A 33 -12.84 -5.41 27.90
N LEU A 34 -11.52 -5.40 28.10
CA LEU A 34 -10.56 -4.96 27.09
C LEU A 34 -10.59 -5.90 25.88
N LEU A 35 -10.58 -7.21 26.11
CA LEU A 35 -10.64 -8.21 25.03
C LEU A 35 -11.89 -8.01 24.17
N ASN A 36 -13.07 -7.86 24.79
CA ASN A 36 -14.32 -7.61 24.07
C ASN A 36 -14.28 -6.30 23.29
N ALA A 37 -13.72 -5.23 23.86
CA ALA A 37 -13.58 -3.96 23.16
C ALA A 37 -12.64 -4.07 21.95
N SER A 38 -11.51 -4.77 22.09
CA SER A 38 -10.56 -5.02 21.01
C SER A 38 -11.12 -5.92 19.91
N LEU A 39 -11.89 -6.95 20.27
CA LEU A 39 -12.57 -7.81 19.29
C LEU A 39 -13.68 -7.06 18.54
N ASN A 40 -14.50 -6.29 19.25
CA ASN A 40 -15.51 -5.44 18.61
C ASN A 40 -14.86 -4.41 17.67
N TYR A 41 -13.72 -3.85 18.06
CA TYR A 41 -12.98 -2.95 17.19
C TYR A 41 -12.41 -3.68 15.96
N SER A 42 -11.85 -4.88 16.14
CA SER A 42 -11.39 -5.75 15.06
C SER A 42 -12.48 -6.06 14.04
N GLU A 43 -13.68 -6.42 14.52
CA GLU A 43 -14.81 -6.78 13.66
C GLU A 43 -15.30 -5.58 12.82
N GLU A 44 -15.27 -4.38 13.40
CA GLU A 44 -15.62 -3.16 12.66
C GLU A 44 -14.54 -2.77 11.66
N LEU A 45 -13.25 -3.03 11.95
CA LEU A 45 -12.16 -2.83 11.00
C LEU A 45 -12.25 -3.80 9.81
N ASP A 46 -12.64 -5.05 10.03
CA ASP A 46 -12.85 -6.05 8.96
C ASP A 46 -13.94 -5.63 7.95
N LYS A 47 -14.90 -4.81 8.39
CA LYS A 47 -15.92 -4.19 7.52
C LYS A 47 -15.37 -3.03 6.68
N GLY A 48 -14.13 -2.62 6.90
CA GLY A 48 -13.46 -1.48 6.26
C GLY A 48 -13.20 -0.32 7.23
N PRO A 49 -12.12 0.46 7.04
CA PRO A 49 -11.78 1.59 7.91
C PRO A 49 -12.89 2.66 7.98
N GLU A 50 -13.68 2.82 6.91
CA GLU A 50 -14.84 3.71 6.84
C GLU A 50 -16.04 3.24 7.68
N ALA A 51 -16.13 1.94 8.00
CA ALA A 51 -17.21 1.37 8.78
C ALA A 51 -17.00 1.59 10.29
N VAL A 52 -15.75 1.75 10.72
CA VAL A 52 -15.43 2.11 12.10
C VAL A 52 -16.12 3.44 12.41
N THR A 53 -16.96 3.46 13.43
CA THR A 53 -17.52 4.72 13.93
C THR A 53 -16.59 5.36 14.95
N GLN A 54 -16.58 6.69 15.03
CA GLN A 54 -15.84 7.40 16.08
C GLN A 54 -16.20 6.86 17.48
N LYS A 55 -17.47 6.46 17.68
CA LYS A 55 -17.95 5.85 18.91
C LYS A 55 -17.25 4.53 19.23
N VAL A 56 -17.12 3.62 18.26
CA VAL A 56 -16.44 2.33 18.45
C VAL A 56 -14.97 2.53 18.79
N TYR A 57 -14.27 3.37 18.01
CA TYR A 57 -12.86 3.66 18.24
C TYR A 57 -12.63 4.28 19.63
N GLN A 58 -13.43 5.28 20.01
CA GLN A 58 -13.31 5.93 21.32
C GLN A 58 -13.64 4.97 22.48
N ALA A 59 -14.58 4.04 22.30
CA ALA A 59 -14.87 3.02 23.31
C ALA A 59 -13.71 2.03 23.49
N TRP A 60 -13.08 1.60 22.38
CA TRP A 60 -11.87 0.79 22.43
C TRP A 60 -10.71 1.54 23.07
N LEU A 61 -10.44 2.77 22.63
CA LEU A 61 -9.37 3.62 23.15
C LEU A 61 -9.52 3.84 24.65
N ALA A 62 -10.72 4.16 25.12
CA ALA A 62 -10.99 4.32 26.56
C ALA A 62 -10.72 3.03 27.35
N SER A 63 -11.05 1.86 26.78
CA SER A 63 -10.77 0.56 27.40
C SER A 63 -9.27 0.25 27.43
N ALA A 64 -8.56 0.54 26.35
CA ALA A 64 -7.11 0.36 26.24
C ALA A 64 -6.34 1.29 27.19
N ASP A 65 -6.71 2.58 27.26
CA ASP A 65 -6.09 3.57 28.15
C ASP A 65 -6.32 3.20 29.62
N LYS A 66 -7.55 2.78 29.98
CA LYS A 66 -7.84 2.30 31.33
C LYS A 66 -6.96 1.10 31.71
N ALA A 67 -6.85 0.12 30.82
CA ALA A 67 -6.02 -1.05 31.06
C ALA A 67 -4.53 -0.70 31.16
N ALA A 68 -4.03 0.18 30.30
CA ALA A 68 -2.64 0.62 30.31
C ALA A 68 -2.29 1.38 31.61
N LEU A 69 -3.19 2.26 32.08
CA LEU A 69 -3.03 2.96 33.36
C LEU A 69 -2.99 1.98 34.54
N GLU A 70 -3.86 0.97 34.53
CA GLU A 70 -3.87 -0.07 35.56
C GLU A 70 -2.55 -0.84 35.57
N VAL A 71 -2.12 -1.38 34.42
CA VAL A 71 -0.85 -2.11 34.32
C VAL A 71 0.32 -1.24 34.75
N ALA A 72 0.40 0.01 34.28
CA ALA A 72 1.44 0.95 34.65
C ALA A 72 1.50 1.18 36.17
N SER A 73 0.34 1.32 36.83
CA SER A 73 0.26 1.47 38.29
C SER A 73 0.69 0.21 39.04
N VAL A 74 0.32 -0.98 38.53
CA VAL A 74 0.61 -2.27 39.17
C VAL A 74 2.08 -2.63 39.08
N ILE A 75 2.71 -2.37 37.92
CA ILE A 75 4.12 -2.72 37.70
C ILE A 75 5.08 -1.53 37.86
N GLN A 76 4.56 -0.34 38.16
CA GLN A 76 5.32 0.92 38.29
C GLN A 76 6.12 1.27 37.03
N ALA A 77 5.47 1.20 35.87
CA ALA A 77 6.07 1.49 34.58
C ALA A 77 5.24 2.48 33.77
N ASP A 78 5.44 3.78 34.02
CA ASP A 78 4.71 4.88 33.37
C ASP A 78 4.86 4.89 31.84
N SER A 79 5.96 4.32 31.32
CA SER A 79 6.22 4.20 29.89
C SER A 79 5.11 3.43 29.16
N ILE A 80 4.44 2.47 29.81
CA ILE A 80 3.35 1.67 29.23
C ILE A 80 2.20 2.55 28.73
N VAL A 81 1.85 3.60 29.49
CA VAL A 81 0.76 4.51 29.12
C VAL A 81 1.14 5.29 27.87
N SER A 82 2.37 5.81 27.83
CA SER A 82 2.87 6.58 26.68
C SER A 82 2.95 5.73 25.41
N TYR A 83 3.35 4.47 25.53
CA TYR A 83 3.40 3.52 24.42
C TYR A 83 2.00 3.14 23.95
N SER A 84 1.11 2.75 24.87
CA SER A 84 -0.28 2.40 24.53
C SER A 84 -0.94 3.54 23.75
N ARG A 85 -0.82 4.78 24.22
CA ARG A 85 -1.37 5.96 23.53
C ARG A 85 -0.74 6.25 22.18
N THR A 86 0.54 5.95 22.01
CA THR A 86 1.23 6.14 20.72
C THR A 86 0.74 5.11 19.70
N TYR A 87 0.63 3.84 20.10
CA TYR A 87 0.13 2.78 19.22
C TYR A 87 -1.37 2.88 18.94
N SER A 88 -2.19 3.21 19.94
CA SER A 88 -3.64 3.38 19.74
C SER A 88 -3.99 4.58 18.86
N ARG A 89 -3.12 5.61 18.81
CA ARG A 89 -3.25 6.70 17.82
C ARG A 89 -2.92 6.22 16.40
N LYS A 90 -1.85 5.44 16.22
CA LYS A 90 -1.55 4.81 14.92
C LYS A 90 -2.65 3.85 14.46
N ALA A 91 -3.39 3.27 15.39
CA ALA A 91 -4.52 2.41 15.07
C ALA A 91 -5.80 3.18 14.67
N ALA A 92 -5.82 4.52 14.72
CA ALA A 92 -7.01 5.31 14.38
C ALA A 92 -7.24 5.36 12.85
N PRO A 93 -8.37 4.87 12.32
CA PRO A 93 -8.64 4.89 10.88
C PRO A 93 -8.94 6.31 10.36
N PHE A 94 -9.34 7.23 11.24
CA PHE A 94 -9.84 8.56 10.86
C PHE A 94 -8.77 9.64 10.66
N GLU A 95 -7.52 9.39 11.08
CA GLU A 95 -6.41 10.32 10.84
C GLU A 95 -5.67 10.05 9.53
N LEU A 96 -6.18 9.13 8.70
CA LEU A 96 -5.69 8.89 7.34
C LEU A 96 -6.32 9.88 6.36
N ASN A 97 -6.01 11.17 6.49
CA ASN A 97 -6.28 12.13 5.42
C ASN A 97 -5.41 11.77 4.19
N ASP A 98 -5.76 12.21 2.98
CA ASP A 98 -5.02 11.83 1.76
C ASP A 98 -3.51 12.21 1.80
N GLU A 99 -3.11 13.14 2.68
CA GLU A 99 -1.70 13.57 2.90
C GLU A 99 -0.97 12.76 3.99
N THR A 100 -1.69 12.16 4.95
CA THR A 100 -1.18 11.35 6.08
C THR A 100 -1.45 9.86 5.91
N ARG A 101 -2.19 9.45 4.86
CA ARG A 101 -2.28 8.06 4.43
C ARG A 101 -0.87 7.49 4.28
N PRO A 102 -0.60 6.28 4.80
CA PRO A 102 0.71 5.68 4.60
C PRO A 102 0.94 5.63 3.10
N LYS A 103 1.96 6.36 2.64
CA LYS A 103 2.72 5.89 1.49
C LYS A 103 3.12 4.49 1.91
N VAL A 104 2.50 3.47 1.32
CA VAL A 104 2.76 2.09 1.69
C VAL A 104 4.18 1.77 1.26
N GLU A 105 5.13 2.12 2.12
CA GLU A 105 6.46 1.58 2.08
C GLU A 105 6.29 0.13 2.48
N LEU A 106 6.57 -0.76 1.53
CA LEU A 106 6.69 -2.19 1.81
C LEU A 106 7.90 -2.38 2.74
N SER A 107 7.72 -2.10 4.03
CA SER A 107 8.67 -2.49 5.07
C SER A 107 8.59 -4.00 5.18
N SER A 108 9.70 -4.66 4.86
CA SER A 108 9.93 -6.10 4.99
C SER A 108 9.88 -6.62 6.43
N ASP A 109 9.59 -5.76 7.42
CA ASP A 109 9.85 -6.05 8.83
C ASP A 109 8.60 -6.45 9.62
N MET A 110 7.47 -6.75 8.95
CA MET A 110 6.28 -7.29 9.61
C MET A 110 6.39 -8.79 9.90
N ASP A 111 7.44 -9.20 10.61
CA ASP A 111 7.65 -10.58 11.04
C ASP A 111 7.17 -10.77 12.49
N PHE A 112 6.13 -11.59 12.67
CA PHE A 112 5.21 -11.55 13.82
C PHE A 112 5.46 -12.62 14.89
N ASN A 113 6.71 -12.84 15.29
CA ASN A 113 7.01 -13.63 16.49
C ASN A 113 6.99 -12.75 17.76
N TYR A 114 5.78 -12.41 18.25
CA TYR A 114 5.59 -11.61 19.46
C TYR A 114 5.58 -12.47 20.74
N TYR A 115 6.78 -12.76 21.25
CA TYR A 115 7.12 -12.30 22.60
C TYR A 115 7.63 -10.87 22.41
N LEU A 116 6.96 -9.84 22.95
CA LEU A 116 7.36 -8.42 22.96
C LEU A 116 8.69 -8.12 22.22
N LYS A 117 8.66 -8.10 20.89
CA LYS A 117 9.79 -7.73 20.03
C LYS A 117 9.42 -6.42 19.36
N PHE A 118 9.98 -5.36 19.91
CA PHE A 118 9.96 -4.00 19.39
C PHE A 118 10.75 -3.97 18.07
N SER A 119 10.15 -3.50 16.99
CA SER A 119 10.85 -3.31 15.71
C SER A 119 11.43 -1.90 15.58
N GLN A 120 12.43 -1.79 14.71
CA GLN A 120 13.66 -1.05 14.93
C GLN A 120 13.63 0.42 14.52
N GLY A 121 14.25 1.21 15.39
CA GLY A 121 14.99 2.43 15.08
C GLY A 121 15.99 2.62 16.21
N THR A 122 17.14 1.93 16.14
CA THR A 122 18.34 2.11 16.99
C THR A 122 18.25 1.97 18.52
N GLU A 123 17.10 1.67 19.13
CA GLU A 123 17.02 1.41 20.57
C GLU A 123 16.56 -0.02 20.85
N ALA A 124 17.32 -0.73 21.69
CA ALA A 124 17.16 -2.15 21.98
C ALA A 124 15.71 -2.52 22.39
N PRO A 125 15.23 -3.74 22.06
CA PRO A 125 13.92 -4.19 22.51
C PRO A 125 13.84 -4.12 24.04
N VAL A 126 12.94 -3.28 24.55
CA VAL A 126 12.63 -3.22 25.98
C VAL A 126 11.82 -4.46 26.31
N LEU A 127 12.48 -5.61 26.41
CA LEU A 127 11.92 -6.78 27.08
C LEU A 127 11.38 -6.29 28.42
N LEU A 128 10.05 -6.19 28.53
CA LEU A 128 9.38 -6.24 29.82
C LEU A 128 9.54 -7.68 30.30
N THR A 129 10.76 -8.07 30.63
CA THR A 129 11.05 -8.99 31.71
C THR A 129 11.20 -8.10 32.93
N PRO A 130 10.10 -7.55 33.50
CA PRO A 130 10.22 -7.00 34.84
C PRO A 130 10.83 -8.12 35.67
N ALA A 131 11.99 -7.86 36.28
CA ALA A 131 12.54 -8.78 37.25
C ALA A 131 11.39 -9.15 38.20
N PHE A 132 11.13 -10.46 38.35
CA PHE A 132 10.03 -10.94 39.17
C PHE A 132 10.13 -10.27 40.54
N ASN A 133 9.13 -9.45 40.87
CA ASN A 133 9.10 -8.70 42.11
C ASN A 133 7.87 -9.18 42.89
N ILE A 134 8.12 -9.78 44.05
CA ILE A 134 7.08 -10.28 44.96
C ILE A 134 6.05 -9.17 45.25
N GLU A 135 6.49 -7.92 45.38
CA GLU A 135 5.61 -6.79 45.62
C GLU A 135 4.67 -6.51 44.43
N THR A 136 5.17 -6.65 43.20
CA THR A 136 4.31 -6.57 41.99
C THR A 136 3.29 -7.69 41.98
N SER A 137 3.68 -8.93 42.32
CA SER A 137 2.73 -10.05 42.40
C SER A 137 1.66 -9.85 43.47
N LYS A 138 2.02 -9.26 44.63
CA LYS A 138 1.04 -8.88 45.66
C LYS A 138 0.07 -7.81 45.19
N ARG A 139 0.55 -6.79 44.46
CA ARG A 139 -0.30 -5.76 43.83
C ARG A 139 -1.24 -6.38 42.80
N ILE A 140 -0.75 -7.29 41.96
CA ILE A 140 -1.58 -8.04 41.00
C ILE A 140 -2.67 -8.83 41.74
N ALA A 141 -2.30 -9.59 42.77
CA ALA A 141 -3.27 -10.35 43.56
C ALA A 141 -4.34 -9.46 44.19
N THR A 142 -3.96 -8.26 44.66
CA THR A 142 -4.87 -7.26 45.20
C THR A 142 -5.85 -6.75 44.14
N VAL A 143 -5.37 -6.41 42.94
CA VAL A 143 -6.20 -5.96 41.82
C VAL A 143 -7.16 -7.06 41.35
N LEU A 144 -6.70 -8.31 41.34
CA LEU A 144 -7.51 -9.47 40.97
C LEU A 144 -8.47 -9.93 42.08
N GLY A 145 -8.31 -9.44 43.31
CA GLY A 145 -9.11 -9.88 44.46
C GLY A 145 -8.83 -11.31 44.90
N CYS A 146 -7.59 -11.79 44.78
CA CYS A 146 -7.16 -13.14 45.13
C CYS A 146 -6.02 -13.16 46.16
N THR A 147 -5.78 -14.31 46.78
CA THR A 147 -4.63 -14.52 47.68
C THR A 147 -3.37 -14.82 46.89
N PHE A 148 -2.30 -14.10 47.22
CA PHE A 148 -0.96 -14.40 46.74
C PHE A 148 -0.37 -15.59 47.53
N ASP A 149 0.07 -16.61 46.81
CA ASP A 149 0.93 -17.68 47.31
C ASP A 149 2.31 -17.57 46.64
N GLU A 150 3.39 -17.90 47.35
CA GLU A 150 4.75 -17.89 46.78
C GLU A 150 4.90 -18.90 45.64
N SER A 151 4.05 -19.93 45.60
CA SER A 151 3.96 -20.86 44.46
C SER A 151 3.43 -20.19 43.17
N THR A 152 2.80 -19.01 43.27
CA THR A 152 2.15 -18.29 42.16
C THR A 152 3.09 -17.36 41.38
N GLN A 153 4.39 -17.65 41.30
CA GLN A 153 5.34 -16.85 40.50
C GLN A 153 4.89 -16.66 39.03
N GLN A 154 4.07 -17.57 38.51
CA GLN A 154 3.49 -17.46 37.17
C GLN A 154 2.42 -16.37 37.02
N ILE A 155 1.87 -15.81 38.11
CA ILE A 155 0.73 -14.89 38.03
C ILE A 155 1.08 -13.57 37.33
N GLN A 156 2.31 -13.07 37.51
CA GLN A 156 2.76 -11.85 36.84
C GLN A 156 2.84 -12.05 35.32
N ALA A 157 3.42 -13.17 34.88
CA ALA A 157 3.49 -13.52 33.46
C ALA A 157 2.09 -13.74 32.86
N GLN A 158 1.19 -14.41 33.60
CA GLN A 158 -0.20 -14.61 33.17
C GLN A 158 -0.97 -13.28 33.06
N TYR A 159 -0.82 -12.39 34.05
CA TYR A 159 -1.48 -11.08 34.08
C TYR A 159 -1.06 -10.22 32.89
N LEU A 160 0.26 -10.06 32.67
CA LEU A 160 0.79 -9.28 31.56
C LEU A 160 0.54 -9.93 30.20
N GLY A 161 0.68 -11.26 30.09
CA GLY A 161 0.43 -11.97 28.83
C GLY A 161 -1.04 -11.93 28.41
N THR A 162 -1.97 -12.03 29.37
CA THR A 162 -3.41 -11.93 29.08
C THR A 162 -3.80 -10.50 28.74
N TRP A 163 -3.24 -9.49 29.42
CA TRP A 163 -3.39 -8.09 29.04
C TRP A 163 -2.91 -7.83 27.62
N ALA A 164 -1.68 -8.27 27.28
CA ALA A 164 -1.11 -8.10 25.96
C ALA A 164 -1.98 -8.76 24.87
N THR A 165 -2.48 -9.97 25.14
CA THR A 165 -3.40 -10.69 24.23
C THR A 165 -4.72 -9.92 24.05
N ALA A 166 -5.31 -9.43 25.15
CA ALA A 166 -6.55 -8.65 25.09
C ALA A 166 -6.36 -7.30 24.37
N TRP A 167 -5.23 -6.65 24.60
CA TRP A 167 -4.87 -5.40 23.93
C TRP A 167 -4.61 -5.61 22.44
N SER A 168 -3.88 -6.66 22.04
CA SER A 168 -3.53 -6.91 20.63
C SER A 168 -4.62 -7.60 19.82
N ALA A 169 -5.76 -7.95 20.41
CA ALA A 169 -6.82 -8.69 19.71
C ALA A 169 -7.42 -7.91 18.52
N TYR A 170 -7.26 -6.57 18.46
CA TYR A 170 -7.67 -5.77 17.29
C TYR A 170 -6.73 -5.88 16.09
N THR A 171 -5.50 -6.37 16.29
CA THR A 171 -4.45 -6.30 15.27
C THR A 171 -4.74 -7.15 14.04
N LEU A 172 -5.52 -8.23 14.18
CA LEU A 172 -5.93 -9.05 13.04
C LEU A 172 -6.82 -8.25 12.09
N GLY A 173 -7.92 -7.68 12.60
CA GLY A 173 -8.82 -6.85 11.79
C GLY A 173 -8.13 -5.61 11.24
N ALA A 174 -7.19 -5.01 11.98
CA ALA A 174 -6.38 -3.91 11.46
C ALA A 174 -5.52 -4.32 10.26
N LYS A 175 -4.87 -5.50 10.31
CA LYS A 175 -4.08 -6.03 9.19
C LYS A 175 -4.96 -6.39 7.99
N GLU A 176 -6.12 -7.00 8.23
CA GLU A 176 -7.06 -7.36 7.18
C GLU A 176 -7.60 -6.09 6.49
N ALA A 177 -7.95 -5.05 7.25
CA ALA A 177 -8.35 -3.75 6.71
C ALA A 177 -7.23 -3.07 5.90
N GLU A 178 -5.99 -3.06 6.42
CA GLU A 178 -4.83 -2.49 5.72
C GLU A 178 -4.52 -3.26 4.43
N ALA A 179 -4.54 -4.60 4.47
CA ALA A 179 -4.35 -5.43 3.30
C ALA A 179 -5.46 -5.22 2.26
N ALA A 180 -6.72 -5.08 2.69
CA ALA A 180 -7.84 -4.77 1.83
C ALA A 180 -7.67 -3.40 1.14
N GLU A 181 -7.29 -2.36 1.88
CA GLU A 181 -6.99 -1.04 1.30
C GLU A 181 -5.82 -1.09 0.32
N LEU A 182 -4.70 -1.69 0.72
CA LEU A 182 -3.54 -1.89 -0.15
C LEU A 182 -3.94 -2.63 -1.43
N SER A 183 -4.79 -3.65 -1.33
CA SER A 183 -5.29 -4.38 -2.50
C SER A 183 -6.07 -3.48 -3.47
N LYS A 184 -6.85 -2.51 -2.97
CA LYS A 184 -7.56 -1.53 -3.82
C LYS A 184 -6.57 -0.66 -4.61
N TYR A 185 -5.53 -0.16 -3.96
CA TYR A 185 -4.47 0.62 -4.63
C TYR A 185 -3.70 -0.23 -5.63
N LEU A 186 -3.30 -1.44 -5.25
CA LEU A 186 -2.64 -2.40 -6.13
C LEU A 186 -3.44 -2.68 -7.40
N LEU A 187 -4.75 -2.90 -7.26
CA LEU A 187 -5.65 -3.11 -8.39
C LEU A 187 -5.78 -1.85 -9.25
N ALA A 188 -5.79 -0.66 -8.65
CA ALA A 188 -5.81 0.60 -9.40
C ALA A 188 -4.52 0.79 -10.21
N TYR A 189 -3.35 0.63 -9.58
CA TYR A 189 -2.05 0.70 -10.27
C TYR A 189 -1.90 -0.38 -11.34
N SER A 190 -2.35 -1.61 -11.07
CA SER A 190 -2.36 -2.69 -12.07
C SER A 190 -3.17 -2.28 -13.29
N LYS A 191 -4.37 -1.70 -13.10
CA LYS A 191 -5.20 -1.20 -14.20
C LYS A 191 -4.54 -0.05 -14.96
N GLU A 192 -3.80 0.82 -14.29
CA GLU A 192 -3.06 1.91 -14.96
C GLU A 192 -1.91 1.36 -15.81
N TRP A 193 -1.15 0.40 -15.28
CA TRP A 193 -0.10 -0.28 -16.04
C TRP A 193 -0.68 -1.08 -17.22
N ASP A 194 -1.80 -1.76 -17.04
CA ASP A 194 -2.51 -2.42 -18.13
C ASP A 194 -2.87 -1.41 -19.22
N LYS A 195 -3.48 -0.28 -18.85
CA LYS A 195 -3.75 0.81 -19.81
C LYS A 195 -2.48 1.31 -20.48
N PHE A 196 -1.38 1.49 -19.77
CA PHE A 196 -0.11 1.89 -20.37
C PHE A 196 0.34 0.87 -21.42
N TYR A 197 0.32 -0.43 -21.09
CA TYR A 197 0.73 -1.48 -22.02
C TYR A 197 -0.21 -1.61 -23.22
N TYR A 198 -1.52 -1.48 -23.03
CA TYR A 198 -2.52 -1.70 -24.09
C TYR A 198 -2.78 -0.44 -24.93
N GLU A 199 -2.90 0.72 -24.30
CA GLU A 199 -3.34 1.96 -24.93
C GLU A 199 -2.20 2.88 -25.36
N ALA A 200 -1.06 2.90 -24.65
CA ALA A 200 0.09 3.71 -25.05
C ALA A 200 0.74 3.19 -26.34
N ARG A 201 1.65 3.97 -26.93
CA ARG A 201 2.40 3.56 -28.13
C ARG A 201 3.40 2.46 -27.75
N TYR A 202 3.73 1.59 -28.69
CA TYR A 202 4.81 0.63 -28.47
C TYR A 202 6.11 1.37 -28.14
N GLN A 203 6.95 0.81 -27.27
CA GLN A 203 8.30 1.31 -27.00
C GLN A 203 9.31 0.17 -27.20
N TYR A 204 10.35 0.45 -27.98
CA TYR A 204 11.48 -0.44 -28.15
C TYR A 204 12.25 -0.60 -26.83
N PRO A 205 13.01 -1.70 -26.65
CA PRO A 205 13.75 -1.96 -25.42
C PRO A 205 14.66 -0.79 -24.99
N TRP A 206 15.36 -0.15 -25.92
CA TRP A 206 16.23 1.00 -25.62
C TRP A 206 15.44 2.25 -25.21
N GLU A 207 14.24 2.43 -25.73
CA GLU A 207 13.35 3.54 -25.33
C GLU A 207 12.76 3.32 -23.95
N LYS A 208 12.45 2.08 -23.61
CA LYS A 208 12.07 1.69 -22.24
C LYS A 208 13.23 1.97 -21.29
N MET A 209 14.46 1.58 -21.64
CA MET A 209 15.65 1.89 -20.83
C MET A 209 15.84 3.40 -20.64
N PHE A 210 15.73 4.19 -21.72
CA PHE A 210 15.85 5.64 -21.68
C PHE A 210 14.74 6.28 -20.82
N THR A 211 13.49 5.85 -21.01
CA THR A 211 12.35 6.31 -20.19
C THR A 211 12.56 5.96 -18.72
N SER A 212 12.93 4.71 -18.42
CA SER A 212 13.19 4.28 -17.04
C SER A 212 14.35 5.03 -16.39
N TYR A 213 15.38 5.40 -17.14
CA TYR A 213 16.48 6.23 -16.63
C TYR A 213 15.99 7.63 -16.24
N ILE A 214 15.17 8.28 -17.09
CA ILE A 214 14.62 9.61 -16.82
C ILE A 214 13.62 9.58 -15.65
N TYR A 215 12.79 8.54 -15.56
CA TYR A 215 11.79 8.37 -14.51
C TYR A 215 12.29 7.51 -13.33
N ARG A 216 13.60 7.38 -13.15
CA ARG A 216 14.19 6.49 -12.13
C ARG A 216 13.61 6.76 -10.75
N ASP A 217 13.53 8.02 -10.32
CA ASP A 217 13.09 8.37 -8.97
C ASP A 217 11.60 8.03 -8.74
N GLN A 218 10.76 8.19 -9.78
CA GLN A 218 9.36 7.76 -9.73
C GLN A 218 9.25 6.23 -9.67
N LEU A 219 10.02 5.53 -10.50
CA LEU A 219 9.92 4.07 -10.66
C LEU A 219 10.65 3.29 -9.57
N SER A 220 11.61 3.90 -8.87
CA SER A 220 12.34 3.28 -7.75
C SER A 220 11.76 3.64 -6.38
N SER A 221 10.53 4.16 -6.32
CA SER A 221 9.89 4.48 -5.05
C SER A 221 9.63 3.23 -4.21
N THR A 222 9.65 3.36 -2.88
CA THR A 222 9.28 2.30 -1.92
C THR A 222 7.79 1.92 -1.98
N THR A 223 7.00 2.71 -2.70
CA THR A 223 5.58 2.50 -3.00
C THR A 223 5.36 1.96 -4.41
N PHE A 224 4.17 1.43 -4.68
CA PHE A 224 3.77 1.11 -6.06
C PHE A 224 3.74 2.37 -6.91
N ALA A 225 4.57 2.39 -7.96
CA ALA A 225 4.67 3.51 -8.87
C ALA A 225 3.66 3.40 -10.02
N ALA A 226 2.95 4.50 -10.30
CA ALA A 226 2.18 4.65 -11.54
C ALA A 226 3.11 4.61 -12.77
N PRO A 227 2.60 4.22 -13.95
CA PRO A 227 3.34 4.36 -15.19
C PRO A 227 3.74 5.84 -15.46
N PRO A 228 4.83 6.08 -16.19
CA PRO A 228 5.22 7.44 -16.59
C PRO A 228 4.08 8.15 -17.32
N ASN A 229 3.82 9.41 -16.97
CA ASN A 229 2.78 10.22 -17.62
C ASN A 229 3.09 10.56 -19.09
N LYS A 230 4.37 10.47 -19.49
CA LYS A 230 4.82 10.68 -20.88
C LYS A 230 5.71 9.53 -21.31
N GLN A 231 5.57 9.10 -22.55
CA GLN A 231 6.52 8.20 -23.20
C GLN A 231 7.59 9.02 -23.89
N LEU A 232 8.84 8.58 -23.77
CA LEU A 232 9.97 9.17 -24.47
C LEU A 232 10.42 8.21 -25.56
N PHE A 233 10.67 8.76 -26.74
CA PHE A 233 11.09 8.03 -27.92
C PHE A 233 12.49 8.49 -28.32
N LEU A 234 13.34 7.52 -28.67
CA LEU A 234 14.74 7.76 -28.97
C LEU A 234 15.18 6.75 -30.03
N LEU A 235 15.70 7.26 -31.15
CA LEU A 235 16.22 6.45 -32.26
C LEU A 235 15.23 5.38 -32.74
N ARG A 236 14.02 5.82 -33.06
CA ARG A 236 12.93 4.92 -33.45
C ARG A 236 12.78 4.82 -34.96
N PRO A 237 12.93 3.61 -35.55
CA PRO A 237 12.64 3.42 -36.96
C PRO A 237 11.14 3.32 -37.23
N TRP A 238 10.71 3.87 -38.36
CA TRP A 238 9.33 3.84 -38.86
C TRP A 238 9.31 3.53 -40.36
N ALA A 239 8.23 2.90 -40.81
CA ALA A 239 7.84 2.90 -42.21
C ALA A 239 6.71 3.92 -42.40
N VAL A 240 6.85 4.82 -43.38
CA VAL A 240 5.88 5.89 -43.64
C VAL A 240 5.48 5.90 -45.10
N LEU A 241 4.28 6.42 -45.39
CA LEU A 241 3.87 6.75 -46.75
C LEU A 241 4.00 8.26 -46.92
N GLU A 242 4.84 8.69 -47.84
CA GLU A 242 5.24 10.10 -48.01
C GLU A 242 4.91 10.61 -49.42
N TYR A 243 4.23 11.76 -49.46
CA TYR A 243 4.00 12.57 -50.65
C TYR A 243 4.99 13.74 -50.68
N VAL A 244 5.68 13.95 -51.80
CA VAL A 244 6.58 15.10 -52.04
C VAL A 244 6.16 15.78 -53.34
N ASP A 245 5.88 17.08 -53.28
CA ASP A 245 5.30 17.84 -54.40
C ASP A 245 6.28 17.99 -55.58
N GLY A 246 7.52 18.44 -55.32
CA GLY A 246 8.56 18.59 -56.34
C GLY A 246 9.16 17.28 -56.89
N ALA A 247 8.65 16.11 -56.52
CA ALA A 247 9.13 14.85 -57.08
C ALA A 247 8.57 14.62 -58.50
N ALA A 248 9.34 13.93 -59.36
CA ALA A 248 8.92 13.59 -60.71
C ALA A 248 7.58 12.83 -60.73
N ASP A 249 6.80 13.03 -61.80
CA ASP A 249 5.50 12.39 -61.98
C ASP A 249 5.56 10.86 -61.84
N GLY A 250 4.67 10.33 -61.00
CA GLY A 250 4.62 8.92 -60.64
C GLY A 250 5.55 8.53 -59.49
N SER A 251 6.40 9.46 -59.02
CA SER A 251 7.27 9.28 -57.86
C SER A 251 6.89 10.16 -56.68
N GLN A 252 5.80 10.93 -56.73
CA GLN A 252 5.39 11.81 -55.63
C GLN A 252 4.97 11.04 -54.38
N PHE A 253 4.24 9.94 -54.52
CA PHE A 253 3.77 9.14 -53.39
C PHE A 253 4.56 7.83 -53.26
N LYS A 254 5.39 7.70 -52.22
CA LYS A 254 6.28 6.53 -52.04
C LYS A 254 6.36 6.12 -50.57
N ALA A 255 6.60 4.82 -50.34
CA ALA A 255 7.01 4.35 -49.03
C ALA A 255 8.42 4.85 -48.72
N ALA A 256 8.62 5.35 -47.50
CA ALA A 256 9.89 5.86 -47.01
C ALA A 256 10.22 5.22 -45.66
N LEU A 257 11.51 5.13 -45.36
CA LEU A 257 11.98 4.83 -44.01
C LEU A 257 12.06 6.15 -43.24
N SER A 258 11.67 6.16 -41.98
CA SER A 258 11.84 7.31 -41.11
C SER A 258 12.58 6.91 -39.85
N LEU A 259 13.42 7.81 -39.36
CA LEU A 259 14.09 7.70 -38.08
C LEU A 259 13.62 8.86 -37.20
N GLU A 260 12.96 8.52 -36.11
CA GLU A 260 12.60 9.46 -35.05
C GLU A 260 13.76 9.56 -34.08
N TRP A 261 14.40 10.74 -34.04
CA TRP A 261 15.55 11.01 -33.19
C TRP A 261 15.15 11.18 -31.76
N PHE A 262 14.13 12.01 -31.52
CA PHE A 262 13.60 12.32 -30.21
C PHE A 262 12.10 12.58 -30.31
N GLY A 263 11.33 12.01 -29.40
CA GLY A 263 9.89 12.22 -29.34
C GLY A 263 9.32 12.15 -27.94
N ILE A 264 8.20 12.82 -27.76
CA ILE A 264 7.43 12.81 -26.52
C ILE A 264 5.98 12.47 -26.86
N ASN A 265 5.36 11.59 -26.08
CA ASN A 265 3.95 11.24 -26.22
C ASN A 265 3.21 11.30 -24.88
N LEU A 266 2.23 12.19 -24.80
CA LEU A 266 1.26 12.30 -23.72
C LEU A 266 0.15 11.27 -23.99
N TRP A 267 0.34 10.05 -23.46
CA TRP A 267 -0.44 8.89 -23.86
C TRP A 267 -1.86 8.85 -23.25
N GLN A 268 -2.12 9.61 -22.19
CA GLN A 268 -3.43 9.70 -21.53
C GLN A 268 -4.31 10.85 -22.04
N GLY A 269 -3.70 11.87 -22.65
CA GLY A 269 -4.40 13.08 -23.05
C GLY A 269 -3.48 14.30 -23.12
N CYS A 270 -3.89 15.31 -23.87
CA CYS A 270 -3.18 16.57 -23.98
C CYS A 270 -4.13 17.76 -24.15
N PHE A 271 -3.68 18.95 -23.73
CA PHE A 271 -4.46 20.19 -23.81
C PHE A 271 -5.87 20.11 -23.19
N GLY A 272 -6.04 19.33 -22.11
CA GLY A 272 -7.33 19.11 -21.44
C GLY A 272 -8.29 18.16 -22.17
N SER A 273 -7.84 17.52 -23.25
CA SER A 273 -8.57 16.49 -23.97
C SER A 273 -8.08 15.08 -23.61
N ASN A 274 -8.98 14.09 -23.65
CA ASN A 274 -8.66 12.66 -23.50
C ASN A 274 -8.05 12.05 -24.78
N VAL A 275 -7.68 12.89 -25.75
CA VAL A 275 -6.98 12.45 -26.96
C VAL A 275 -5.48 12.49 -26.70
N ALA A 276 -4.84 11.32 -26.75
CA ALA A 276 -3.41 11.22 -26.65
C ALA A 276 -2.72 11.98 -27.78
N CYS A 277 -1.65 12.73 -27.47
CA CYS A 277 -0.87 13.39 -28.49
C CYS A 277 0.61 13.51 -28.15
N GLY A 278 1.41 13.79 -29.17
CA GLY A 278 2.86 13.88 -29.04
C GLY A 278 3.51 14.55 -30.24
N ALA A 279 4.80 14.81 -30.12
CA ALA A 279 5.59 15.41 -31.18
C ALA A 279 7.02 14.86 -31.17
N SER A 280 7.63 14.81 -32.34
CA SER A 280 8.96 14.25 -32.53
C SER A 280 9.76 14.96 -33.62
N LEU A 281 11.08 14.96 -33.45
CA LEU A 281 12.06 15.32 -34.47
C LEU A 281 12.43 14.09 -35.27
N ILE A 282 12.34 14.18 -36.59
CA ILE A 282 12.52 13.03 -37.46
C ILE A 282 13.43 13.32 -38.66
N SER A 283 13.98 12.24 -39.22
CA SER A 283 14.45 12.17 -40.59
C SER A 283 13.61 11.16 -41.37
N THR A 284 13.54 11.34 -42.68
CA THR A 284 12.97 10.43 -43.67
C THR A 284 14.05 10.09 -44.68
N TYR A 285 14.02 8.88 -45.22
CA TYR A 285 14.87 8.40 -46.30
C TYR A 285 14.00 7.76 -47.39
N SER A 286 14.13 8.25 -48.61
CA SER A 286 13.51 7.64 -49.79
C SER A 286 14.33 7.96 -51.02
N ASP A 287 14.78 6.93 -51.73
CA ASP A 287 15.43 7.07 -53.04
C ASP A 287 14.43 7.64 -54.06
N ARG A 288 14.66 8.86 -54.54
CA ARG A 288 13.81 9.54 -55.55
C ARG A 288 14.71 10.21 -56.59
N ALA A 289 14.35 10.05 -57.86
CA ALA A 289 15.10 10.69 -58.93
C ALA A 289 14.96 12.23 -58.85
N GLY A 290 16.09 12.93 -58.77
CA GLY A 290 16.15 14.39 -58.85
C GLY A 290 15.87 15.15 -57.55
N LEU A 291 15.79 14.46 -56.40
CA LEU A 291 15.69 15.07 -55.07
C LEU A 291 16.67 14.40 -54.12
N ASP A 292 17.02 15.12 -53.05
CA ASP A 292 17.79 14.53 -51.95
C ASP A 292 17.04 13.35 -51.30
N ASP A 293 17.80 12.30 -50.97
CA ASP A 293 17.24 11.08 -50.36
C ASP A 293 16.71 11.32 -48.94
N PHE A 294 17.29 12.30 -48.23
CA PHE A 294 16.99 12.58 -46.83
C PHE A 294 16.16 13.84 -46.67
N GLY A 295 15.09 13.75 -45.87
CA GLY A 295 14.32 14.91 -45.42
C GLY A 295 14.23 14.98 -43.90
N HIS A 296 14.31 16.17 -43.32
CA HIS A 296 14.24 16.39 -41.88
C HIS A 296 12.97 17.15 -41.51
N GLY A 297 12.38 16.87 -40.36
CA GLY A 297 11.22 17.64 -39.93
C GLY A 297 10.57 17.16 -38.66
N LEU A 298 9.26 17.40 -38.59
CA LEU A 298 8.44 17.19 -37.41
C LEU A 298 7.39 16.13 -37.68
N MET A 299 7.16 15.29 -36.68
CA MET A 299 6.07 14.32 -36.65
C MET A 299 5.17 14.62 -35.46
N LEU A 300 3.86 14.59 -35.68
CA LEU A 300 2.84 14.67 -34.65
C LEU A 300 2.19 13.31 -34.45
N HIS A 301 2.00 12.94 -33.19
CA HIS A 301 1.33 11.72 -32.78
C HIS A 301 -0.09 12.01 -32.34
N VAL A 302 -1.05 11.20 -32.76
CA VAL A 302 -2.45 11.33 -32.37
C VAL A 302 -3.04 9.95 -32.01
N SER A 303 -3.79 9.92 -30.90
CA SER A 303 -4.53 8.76 -30.42
C SER A 303 -3.70 7.50 -30.19
N ASN A 304 -2.39 7.64 -29.91
CA ASN A 304 -1.43 6.54 -29.75
C ASN A 304 -1.41 5.52 -30.93
N LYS A 305 -1.88 5.93 -32.11
CA LYS A 305 -2.11 5.02 -33.25
C LYS A 305 -1.60 5.59 -34.55
N TYR A 306 -1.84 6.88 -34.77
CA TYR A 306 -1.50 7.55 -36.01
C TYR A 306 -0.40 8.55 -35.77
N SER A 307 0.41 8.77 -36.80
CA SER A 307 1.28 9.92 -36.87
C SER A 307 1.20 10.53 -38.26
N PHE A 308 1.34 11.84 -38.31
CA PHE A 308 1.52 12.58 -39.54
C PHE A 308 2.64 13.58 -39.35
N GLY A 309 3.30 13.97 -40.41
CA GLY A 309 4.36 14.95 -40.29
C GLY A 309 4.71 15.59 -41.61
N ALA A 310 5.62 16.54 -41.50
CA ALA A 310 6.18 17.25 -42.62
C ALA A 310 7.70 17.19 -42.54
N THR A 311 8.34 16.99 -43.68
CA THR A 311 9.79 16.99 -43.85
C THR A 311 10.17 18.00 -44.92
N PHE A 312 11.36 18.59 -44.80
CA PHE A 312 11.93 19.45 -45.81
C PHE A 312 13.19 18.79 -46.37
N ARG A 313 13.32 18.80 -47.70
CA ARG A 313 14.47 18.30 -48.45
C ARG A 313 14.64 19.12 -49.73
N ASP A 314 15.85 19.61 -50.00
CA ASP A 314 16.16 20.40 -51.21
C ASP A 314 15.13 21.49 -51.60
N GLY A 315 14.62 22.25 -50.61
CA GLY A 315 13.60 23.28 -50.82
C GLY A 315 12.16 22.76 -50.98
N GLU A 316 11.96 21.45 -51.10
CA GLU A 316 10.67 20.79 -51.24
C GLU A 316 10.12 20.32 -49.89
N THR A 317 8.78 20.33 -49.79
CA THR A 317 8.07 19.84 -48.60
C THR A 317 7.47 18.47 -48.86
N GLY A 318 7.85 17.50 -48.02
CA GLY A 318 7.20 16.20 -47.93
C GLY A 318 6.15 16.19 -46.84
N ILE A 319 5.00 15.56 -47.08
CA ILE A 319 4.01 15.22 -46.05
C ILE A 319 3.89 13.70 -45.97
N PHE A 320 3.81 13.16 -44.75
CA PHE A 320 3.70 11.71 -44.59
C PHE A 320 2.69 11.33 -43.53
N VAL A 321 2.24 10.08 -43.64
CA VAL A 321 1.38 9.42 -42.66
C VAL A 321 1.96 8.05 -42.29
N THR A 322 1.76 7.65 -41.04
CA THR A 322 2.11 6.32 -40.57
C THR A 322 1.17 5.86 -39.46
N ALA A 323 1.08 4.54 -39.29
CA ALA A 323 0.36 3.89 -38.22
C ALA A 323 1.32 3.00 -37.42
N ASP A 324 1.06 2.82 -36.14
CA ASP A 324 1.83 1.90 -35.30
C ASP A 324 1.52 0.44 -35.68
N LEU A 325 2.19 -0.04 -36.74
CA LEU A 325 2.04 -1.40 -37.26
C LEU A 325 2.53 -2.45 -36.25
N LEU A 326 3.53 -2.12 -35.43
CA LEU A 326 4.02 -3.03 -34.39
C LEU A 326 2.94 -3.31 -33.37
N LYS A 327 2.15 -2.31 -32.99
CA LYS A 327 0.97 -2.51 -32.13
C LYS A 327 -0.12 -3.37 -32.78
N ALA A 328 -0.24 -3.37 -34.11
CA ALA A 328 -1.17 -4.24 -34.83
C ALA A 328 -0.67 -5.69 -34.96
N ILE A 329 0.64 -5.90 -34.97
CA ILE A 329 1.27 -7.23 -35.12
C ILE A 329 1.57 -7.89 -33.77
N THR A 330 1.75 -7.11 -32.70
CA THR A 330 2.07 -7.64 -31.37
C THR A 330 0.80 -8.15 -30.69
N ASP A 331 0.68 -9.47 -30.53
CA ASP A 331 -0.34 -10.09 -29.67
C ASP A 331 -0.03 -9.82 -28.20
N LYS A 332 -0.49 -8.66 -27.71
CA LYS A 332 -0.27 -8.17 -26.35
C LYS A 332 -0.75 -9.14 -25.26
N LYS A 333 -1.71 -10.03 -25.55
CA LYS A 333 -2.17 -11.02 -24.57
C LYS A 333 -1.15 -12.11 -24.33
N SER A 334 -0.38 -12.49 -25.35
CA SER A 334 0.66 -13.51 -25.24
C SER A 334 1.88 -13.02 -24.43
N GLU A 335 2.26 -11.75 -24.61
CA GLU A 335 3.39 -11.15 -23.89
C GLU A 335 3.09 -10.96 -22.40
N VAL A 336 1.90 -10.45 -22.05
CA VAL A 336 1.46 -10.33 -20.64
C VAL A 336 1.40 -11.70 -19.97
N LYS A 337 0.80 -12.71 -20.62
CA LYS A 337 0.80 -14.10 -20.10
C LYS A 337 2.21 -14.66 -19.89
N SER A 338 3.17 -14.31 -20.74
CA SER A 338 4.56 -14.74 -20.57
C SER A 338 5.23 -14.11 -19.35
N TRP A 339 4.88 -12.87 -19.02
CA TRP A 339 5.33 -12.19 -17.81
C TRP A 339 4.66 -12.74 -16.57
N GLU A 340 3.33 -12.94 -16.58
CA GLU A 340 2.60 -13.60 -15.50
C GLU A 340 3.22 -14.95 -15.16
N LYS A 341 3.47 -15.78 -16.17
CA LYS A 341 4.12 -17.09 -15.99
C LYS A 341 5.51 -16.98 -15.35
N ARG A 342 6.33 -16.00 -15.76
CA ARG A 342 7.68 -15.80 -15.17
C ARG A 342 7.60 -15.35 -13.72
N VAL A 343 6.64 -14.48 -13.40
CA VAL A 343 6.39 -14.02 -12.04
C VAL A 343 5.93 -15.19 -11.16
N ASP A 344 4.99 -16.01 -11.64
CA ASP A 344 4.55 -17.23 -10.96
C ASP A 344 5.70 -18.21 -10.73
N GLU A 345 6.58 -18.41 -11.72
CA GLU A 345 7.77 -19.26 -11.59
C GLU A 345 8.75 -18.74 -10.53
N VAL A 346 8.93 -17.42 -10.41
CA VAL A 346 9.78 -16.81 -9.38
C VAL A 346 9.14 -16.97 -7.99
N PHE A 347 7.84 -16.68 -7.85
CA PHE A 347 7.14 -16.87 -6.59
C PHE A 347 7.08 -18.33 -6.14
N ALA A 348 6.95 -19.28 -7.08
CA ALA A 348 7.01 -20.70 -6.80
C ALA A 348 8.39 -21.13 -6.26
N LYS A 349 9.48 -20.57 -6.81
CA LYS A 349 10.84 -20.80 -6.31
C LYS A 349 11.07 -20.22 -4.91
N ILE A 350 10.47 -19.09 -4.59
CA ILE A 350 10.57 -18.46 -3.26
C ILE A 350 9.76 -19.25 -2.22
N LYS A 351 8.63 -19.88 -2.62
CA LYS A 351 7.79 -20.71 -1.74
C LYS A 351 8.29 -22.14 -1.56
N ALA A 352 9.31 -22.58 -2.30
CA ALA A 352 9.89 -23.90 -2.12
C ALA A 352 10.73 -23.92 -0.82
N PRO A 353 10.41 -24.79 0.15
CA PRO A 353 11.06 -24.84 1.47
C PRO A 353 12.53 -25.28 1.42
#